data_AF-A0A3C0ZSJ6-F1
#
_entry.id   AF-A0A3C0ZSJ6-F1
#
_cell.length_a   1.000
_cell.length_b   1.000
_cell.length_c   1.000
_cell.angle_alpha   90.00
_cell.angle_beta   90.00
_cell.angle_gamma   90.00
#
_symmetry.space_group_name_H-M   'P 1'
#
loop_
_entity.id
_entity.type
_entity.pdbx_description
1 polymer ?
#
loop_
_entity_poly.entity_id
_entity_poly.type
_entity_poly.pdbx_seq_one_letter_code
_entity_poly.pdbx_strand_id
1 'polypeptide(L)' 'MNDEYIRIGTGKSTRVMEYDKLKRVVLTPEKIRLEAKFGKGIVFIPDGDYDIVRNYILCRIPGTTEVIKEGP' A
#
# COMPACT_ATOMS: atom_id res chain seq x y z
N MET A 1 17.88 8.94 -5.04
CA MET A 1 17.25 7.66 -4.71
C MET A 1 16.55 7.90 -3.38
N ASN A 2 15.26 8.26 -3.40
CA ASN A 2 14.51 8.45 -2.16
C ASN A 2 14.01 7.06 -1.76
N ASP A 3 14.42 6.59 -0.59
CA ASP A 3 13.91 5.37 0.02
C ASP A 3 12.46 5.62 0.48
N GLU A 4 11.55 5.82 -0.46
CA GLU A 4 10.13 5.88 -0.14
C GLU A 4 9.64 4.45 0.09
N TYR A 5 9.31 4.17 1.36
CA TYR A 5 8.78 2.89 1.79
C TYR A 5 7.56 3.07 2.68
N ILE A 6 6.74 2.03 2.74
CA ILE A 6 5.66 1.89 3.69
C ILE A 6 6.13 0.98 4.82
N ARG A 7 6.11 1.52 6.04
CA ARG A 7 6.28 0.72 7.25
C ARG A 7 4.92 0.18 7.68
N ILE A 8 4.78 -1.14 7.69
CA ILE A 8 3.56 -1.84 8.11
C ILE A 8 3.80 -2.62 9.41
N GLY A 9 2.76 -2.75 10.23
CA GLY A 9 2.82 -3.47 11.52
C GLY A 9 3.34 -2.62 12.68
N THR A 10 3.28 -3.19 13.89
CA THR A 10 3.66 -2.51 15.15
C THR A 10 4.68 -3.34 15.93
N GLY A 11 5.56 -2.66 16.67
CA GLY A 11 6.56 -3.31 17.53
C GLY A 11 7.49 -4.27 16.78
N LYS A 12 7.62 -5.50 17.29
CA LYS A 12 8.51 -6.56 16.76
C LYS A 12 8.09 -7.11 15.40
N SER A 13 6.85 -6.86 14.96
CA SER A 13 6.32 -7.35 13.67
C SER A 13 6.35 -6.27 12.57
N THR A 14 7.09 -5.19 12.80
CA THR A 14 7.32 -4.15 11.80
C THR A 14 7.92 -4.77 10.53
N ARG A 15 7.35 -4.46 9.36
CA ARG A 15 7.97 -4.72 8.06
C ARG A 15 8.05 -3.43 7.25
N VAL A 16 9.02 -3.40 6.35
CA VAL A 16 9.21 -2.32 5.40
C VAL A 16 8.88 -2.85 4.01
N MET A 17 8.07 -2.11 3.26
CA MET A 17 7.74 -2.38 1.87
C MET A 17 8.12 -1.18 1.02
N GLU A 18 9.09 -1.35 0.13
CA GLU A 18 9.50 -0.31 -0.82
C GLU A 18 8.46 -0.20 -1.95
N TYR A 19 8.13 1.03 -2.35
CA TYR A 19 7.11 1.28 -3.38
C TYR A 19 7.49 0.72 -4.75
N ASP A 20 8.77 0.78 -5.10
CA ASP A 20 9.33 0.28 -6.37
C ASP A 20 9.19 -1.24 -6.55
N LYS A 21 9.09 -1.98 -5.44
CA LYS A 21 8.94 -3.44 -5.39
C LYS A 21 7.48 -3.90 -5.42
N LEU A 22 6.52 -2.97 -5.38
CA LEU A 22 5.10 -3.29 -5.44
C LEU A 22 4.71 -3.76 -6.84
N LYS A 23 4.14 -4.95 -6.90
CA LYS A 23 3.59 -5.54 -8.12
C LYS A 23 2.11 -5.24 -8.27
N ARG A 24 1.39 -5.22 -7.14
CA ARG A 24 -0.05 -5.05 -7.12
C ARG A 24 -0.50 -4.27 -5.90
N VAL A 25 -1.46 -3.38 -6.10
CA VAL A 25 -2.18 -2.65 -5.05
C VAL A 25 -3.66 -2.94 -5.21
N VAL A 26 -4.30 -3.42 -4.15
CA VAL A 26 -5.74 -3.69 -4.11
C VAL A 26 -6.41 -2.69 -3.20
N LEU A 27 -7.26 -1.86 -3.79
CA LEU A 27 -8.03 -0.83 -3.11
C LEU A 27 -9.37 -1.43 -2.73
N THR A 28 -9.70 -1.41 -1.44
CA THR A 28 -11.01 -1.83 -0.90
C THR A 28 -11.57 -0.71 -0.01
N PRO A 29 -12.88 -0.65 0.25
CA PRO A 29 -13.48 0.45 1.03
C PRO A 29 -12.85 0.65 2.42
N GLU A 30 -12.39 -0.42 3.07
CA GLU A 30 -11.89 -0.38 4.46
C GLU A 30 -10.36 -0.38 4.57
N LYS A 31 -9.66 -0.79 3.50
CA LYS A 31 -8.21 -1.03 3.55
C LYS A 31 -7.55 -1.02 2.18
N ILE A 32 -6.24 -0.83 2.18
CA ILE A 32 -5.40 -0.97 1.00
C ILE A 32 -4.48 -2.17 1.20
N ARG A 33 -4.53 -3.13 0.26
CA ARG A 33 -3.59 -4.26 0.24
C ARG A 33 -2.45 -3.97 -0.72
N LEU A 34 -1.24 -4.25 -0.27
CA LEU A 34 0.00 -4.02 -1.00
C LEU A 34 0.65 -5.38 -1.22
N GLU A 35 0.93 -5.74 -2.46
CA GLU A 35 1.58 -7.01 -2.81
C GLU A 35 2.88 -6.74 -3.56
N ALA A 36 3.98 -7.23 -2.98
CA ALA A 36 5.30 -7.26 -3.58
C ALA A 36 5.71 -8.71 -3.89
N LYS A 37 6.82 -8.89 -4.60
CA LYS A 37 7.34 -10.24 -4.94
C LYS A 37 7.55 -11.14 -3.70
N PHE A 38 7.95 -10.55 -2.57
CA PHE A 38 8.32 -11.29 -1.36
C PHE A 38 7.53 -10.87 -0.11
N GLY A 39 6.29 -10.38 -0.28
CA GLY A 39 5.49 -10.02 0.87
C GLY A 39 4.15 -9.39 0.51
N LYS A 40 3.22 -9.49 1.46
CA LYS A 40 1.93 -8.80 1.42
C LYS A 40 1.80 -7.89 2.64
N GLY A 41 1.24 -6.72 2.44
CA GLY A 41 0.95 -5.73 3.47
C GLY A 41 -0.51 -5.30 3.42
N ILE A 42 -1.06 -4.97 4.57
CA ILE A 42 -2.40 -4.39 4.68
C ILE A 42 -2.27 -3.09 5.44
N VAL A 43 -2.76 -2.01 4.82
CA VAL A 43 -2.91 -0.70 5.44
C VAL A 43 -4.37 -0.55 5.80
N PHE A 44 -4.66 -0.61 7.09
CA PHE A 44 -5.97 -0.24 7.64
C PHE A 44 -6.01 1.27 7.77
N ILE A 45 -7.07 1.88 7.25
CA ILE A 45 -7.19 3.34 7.20
C ILE A 45 -8.46 3.72 7.97
N PRO A 46 -8.38 4.64 8.94
CA PRO A 46 -9.57 5.16 9.62
C PRO A 46 -10.56 5.79 8.64
N ASP A 47 -11.85 5.71 8.96
CA ASP A 47 -12.91 6.33 8.18
C ASP A 47 -12.68 7.85 8.07
N GLY A 48 -12.72 8.37 6.84
CA GLY A 48 -12.46 9.79 6.54
C GLY A 48 -11.06 10.08 5.97
N ASP A 49 -10.06 9.24 6.26
CA ASP A 49 -8.69 9.42 5.76
C ASP A 49 -8.38 8.61 4.49
N TYR A 50 -9.32 7.78 4.05
CA TYR A 50 -9.12 6.82 2.97
C TYR A 50 -8.61 7.47 1.68
N ASP A 51 -9.26 8.54 1.20
CA ASP A 51 -8.88 9.19 -0.05
C ASP A 51 -7.50 9.85 0.01
N ILE A 52 -7.14 10.41 1.16
CA ILE A 52 -5.83 11.03 1.37
C ILE A 52 -4.75 9.94 1.32
N VAL A 53 -4.91 8.85 2.08
CA VAL A 53 -3.93 7.76 2.12
C VAL A 53 -3.84 7.04 0.77
N ARG A 54 -4.99 6.81 0.12
CA ARG A 54 -5.06 6.24 -1.22
C ARG A 54 -4.26 7.08 -2.22
N ASN A 55 -4.51 8.38 -2.28
CA ASN A 55 -3.80 9.27 -3.20
C ASN A 55 -2.30 9.32 -2.87
N TYR A 56 -1.95 9.36 -1.58
CA TYR A 56 -0.55 9.34 -1.13
C TYR A 56 0.21 8.12 -1.64
N ILE A 57 -0.40 6.93 -1.55
CA ILE A 57 0.16 5.66 -2.03
C ILE A 57 0.23 5.64 -3.56
N LEU A 58 -0.87 5.97 -4.24
CA LEU A 58 -0.96 5.88 -5.71
C LEU A 58 0.00 6.84 -6.43
N CYS A 59 0.32 7.99 -5.84
CA CYS A 59 1.31 8.91 -6.42
C CYS A 59 2.76 8.42 -6.34
N ARG A 60 3.04 7.36 -5.57
CA ARG A 60 4.40 6.85 -5.31
C ARG A 60 4.67 5.47 -5.90
N ILE A 61 3.63 4.74 -6.28
CA ILE A 61 3.81 3.45 -6.93
C ILE A 61 4.31 3.63 -8.38
N PRO A 62 5.17 2.73 -8.87
CA PRO A 62 5.53 2.67 -10.28
C PRO A 62 4.30 2.54 -11.19
N GLY A 63 4.37 3.12 -12.39
CA GLY A 63 3.35 2.92 -13.42
C GLY A 63 3.21 1.47 -13.90
N THR A 64 4.16 0.60 -13.54
CA THR A 64 4.12 -0.85 -13.81
C THR A 64 3.36 -1.65 -12.74
N THR A 65 2.95 -1.01 -11.64
CA THR A 65 2.20 -1.66 -10.56
C THR A 65 0.73 -1.80 -10.94
N GLU A 66 0.20 -3.02 -10.83
CA GLU A 66 -1.21 -3.31 -11.10
C GLU A 66 -2.10 -2.73 -10.01
N VAL A 67 -3.04 -1.85 -10.37
CA VAL A 67 -4.00 -1.27 -9.42
C VAL A 67 -5.37 -1.88 -9.63
N ILE A 68 -5.85 -2.64 -8.65
CA ILE A 68 -7.16 -3.30 -8.65
C ILE A 68 -8.07 -2.55 -7.68
N LYS A 69 -9.26 -2.19 -8.14
CA LYS A 69 -10.34 -1.70 -7.27
C LYS A 69 -11.31 -2.86 -7.04
N GLU A 70 -11.35 -3.37 -5.82
CA GLU A 70 -12.41 -4.26 -5.38
C GLU A 70 -13.43 -3.43 -4.62
N GLY A 71 -14.59 -3.23 -5.23
CA GLY A 71 -15.76 -2.70 -4.55
C GLY A 71 -16.61 -3.83 -3.94
N PRO A 72 -17.64 -3.49 -3.16
CA PRO A 72 -18.86 -4.27 -3.20
C PRO A 72 -19.46 -4.27 -4.61
#